data_AF-A0A7N4PL01-F1
#
_entry.id   AF-A0A7N4PL01-F1
#
_cell.length_a   1.000
_cell.length_b   1.000
_cell.length_c   1.000
_cell.angle_alpha   90.00
_cell.angle_beta   90.00
_cell.angle_gamma   90.00
#
_symmetry.space_group_name_H-M   'P 1'
#
loop_
_entity.id
_entity.type
_entity.pdbx_description
1 polymer ?
#
loop_
_entity_poly.entity_id
_entity_poly.type
_entity_poly.pdbx_seq_one_letter_code
_entity_poly.pdbx_strand_id
1 'polypeptide(L)'
;MGLETEKTDAQIYMDEDSYSRHSGPDYPEPEKSVKSFQDRDPRGLNTHLKLGFEDVIAEPESAHSFDKVWICSHALFEISKYLIYKVLTVLLAIPLAFVAGIFFATLSCLHIWFVVPFVKTCLMVLPSVQTVWKSVTDVLIAPVYKSMGLIFSSVSLRLGSE
;
A
#
# COMPACT_ATOMS: atom_id res chain seq x y z
N MET A 1 26.43 29.51 -4.65
CA MET A 1 25.08 29.40 -5.25
C MET A 1 24.98 28.01 -5.87
N GLY A 2 24.55 27.03 -5.07
CA GLY A 2 24.34 25.66 -5.52
C GLY A 2 22.89 25.51 -5.97
N LEU A 3 22.70 25.15 -7.25
CA LEU A 3 21.41 24.75 -7.80
C LEU A 3 21.44 23.23 -7.91
N GLU A 4 21.02 22.59 -6.83
CA GLU A 4 20.73 21.17 -6.78
C GLU A 4 19.43 20.96 -7.55
N THR A 5 19.54 20.60 -8.83
CA THR A 5 18.38 20.11 -9.59
C THR A 5 18.48 18.59 -9.59
N GLU A 6 18.00 18.00 -8.50
CA GLU A 6 17.75 16.58 -8.36
C GLU A 6 16.66 16.20 -9.37
N LYS A 7 17.06 15.82 -10.58
CA LYS A 7 16.20 15.08 -11.50
C LYS A 7 16.08 13.67 -10.96
N THR A 8 14.98 13.41 -10.26
CA THR A 8 14.55 12.06 -9.90
C THR A 8 14.29 11.29 -11.19
N ASP A 9 15.29 10.50 -11.59
CA ASP A 9 15.22 9.56 -12.71
C ASP A 9 14.24 8.44 -12.32
N ALA A 10 12.96 8.65 -12.61
CA ALA A 10 11.97 7.58 -12.58
C ALA A 10 12.21 6.69 -13.80
N GLN A 11 13.32 5.95 -13.78
CA GLN A 11 13.60 4.91 -14.76
C GLN A 11 12.57 3.80 -14.54
N ILE A 12 11.49 3.83 -15.30
CA ILE A 12 10.58 2.69 -15.42
C ILE A 12 11.34 1.62 -16.19
N TYR A 13 12.14 0.83 -15.46
CA TYR A 13 12.87 -0.31 -15.98
C TYR A 13 11.83 -1.38 -16.36
N MET A 14 11.41 -1.35 -17.63
CA MET A 14 10.64 -2.40 -18.27
C MET A 14 11.55 -2.99 -19.33
N ASP A 15 12.00 -4.21 -19.06
CA ASP A 15 12.93 -4.99 -19.86
C ASP A 15 12.19 -5.48 -21.12
N GLU A 16 12.51 -4.91 -22.29
CA GLU A 16 11.87 -5.21 -23.58
C GLU A 16 12.15 -6.64 -24.07
N ASP A 17 13.11 -7.35 -23.46
CA ASP A 17 13.58 -8.65 -23.91
C ASP A 17 12.84 -9.86 -23.29
N SER A 18 11.89 -9.61 -22.37
CA SER A 18 11.21 -10.66 -21.59
C SER A 18 9.99 -11.31 -22.26
N TYR A 19 9.64 -10.93 -23.51
CA TYR A 19 8.46 -11.49 -24.20
C TYR A 19 8.78 -12.32 -25.45
N SER A 20 9.93 -12.09 -26.08
CA SER A 20 10.22 -12.58 -27.44
C SER A 20 10.82 -14.00 -27.53
N ARG A 21 10.87 -14.76 -26.43
CA ARG A 21 11.71 -15.99 -26.35
C ARG A 21 10.93 -17.30 -26.25
N HIS A 22 9.88 -17.49 -27.06
CA HIS A 22 9.25 -18.82 -27.20
C HIS A 22 9.09 -19.35 -28.64
N SER A 23 9.65 -18.68 -29.66
CA SER A 23 9.56 -19.21 -31.04
C SER A 23 10.84 -18.96 -31.84
N GLY A 24 11.89 -19.73 -31.56
CA GLY A 24 13.11 -19.73 -32.37
C GLY A 24 13.96 -20.99 -32.13
N PRO A 25 14.57 -21.58 -33.18
CA PRO A 25 15.32 -22.82 -33.05
C PRO A 25 16.61 -22.64 -32.21
N ASP A 26 16.97 -23.68 -31.46
CA ASP A 26 18.10 -23.76 -30.54
C ASP A 26 19.46 -23.40 -31.20
N TYR A 27 20.19 -22.47 -30.58
CA TYR A 27 21.64 -22.28 -30.77
C TYR A 27 22.32 -22.13 -29.40
N PRO A 28 23.53 -22.68 -29.19
CA PRO A 28 24.17 -22.72 -27.88
C PRO A 28 24.88 -21.41 -27.47
N GLU A 29 24.92 -21.21 -26.15
CA GLU A 29 25.20 -20.04 -25.29
C GLU A 29 26.46 -19.17 -25.52
N PRO A 30 26.54 -18.00 -24.85
CA PRO A 30 27.38 -17.94 -23.63
C PRO A 30 26.72 -17.25 -22.42
N GLU A 31 26.94 -17.85 -21.24
CA GLU A 31 26.60 -17.37 -19.90
C GLU A 31 27.18 -15.98 -19.58
N LYS A 32 26.34 -15.03 -19.11
CA LYS A 32 26.64 -14.23 -17.89
C LYS A 32 25.50 -13.32 -17.43
N SER A 33 25.19 -13.47 -16.14
CA SER A 33 24.40 -12.61 -15.24
C SER A 33 22.87 -12.67 -15.38
N VAL A 34 22.32 -13.88 -15.21
CA VAL A 34 20.91 -14.08 -14.85
C VAL A 34 20.68 -13.51 -13.44
N LYS A 35 20.34 -12.21 -13.35
CA LYS A 35 19.56 -11.74 -12.20
C LYS A 35 18.24 -12.52 -12.26
N SER A 36 18.00 -13.33 -11.25
CA SER A 36 16.85 -14.22 -11.18
C SER A 36 15.57 -13.46 -11.50
N PHE A 37 15.03 -13.66 -12.69
CA PHE A 37 13.65 -13.36 -13.00
C PHE A 37 12.85 -14.17 -11.98
N GLN A 38 12.22 -13.47 -11.04
CA GLN A 38 11.44 -14.12 -10.01
C GLN A 38 10.27 -14.80 -10.72
N ASP A 39 10.35 -16.11 -10.84
CA ASP A 39 9.28 -16.91 -11.40
C ASP A 39 8.01 -16.59 -10.62
N ARG A 40 7.02 -15.98 -11.30
CA ARG A 40 5.75 -15.58 -10.70
C ARG A 40 4.89 -16.80 -10.36
N ASP A 41 5.28 -17.98 -10.82
CA ASP A 41 4.65 -19.25 -10.48
C ASP A 41 5.69 -20.37 -10.28
N PRO A 42 6.46 -20.33 -9.18
CA PRO A 42 7.54 -21.29 -8.93
C PRO A 42 7.04 -22.72 -8.70
N ARG A 43 5.71 -22.91 -8.58
CA ARG A 43 5.06 -24.21 -8.39
C ARG A 43 4.32 -24.68 -9.64
N GLY A 44 4.32 -23.91 -10.73
CA GLY A 44 3.67 -24.27 -11.99
C GLY A 44 2.18 -24.57 -11.85
N LEU A 45 1.50 -23.97 -10.87
CA LEU A 45 0.08 -24.23 -10.60
C LEU A 45 -0.85 -23.56 -11.63
N ASN A 46 -0.36 -22.51 -12.28
CA ASN A 46 -1.10 -21.67 -13.23
C ASN A 46 -0.72 -21.95 -14.68
N THR A 47 -0.24 -23.16 -14.99
CA THR A 47 0.05 -23.59 -16.36
C THR A 47 -1.16 -23.44 -17.29
N HIS A 48 -2.37 -23.60 -16.77
CA HIS A 48 -3.65 -23.42 -17.47
C HIS A 48 -4.01 -21.96 -17.79
N LEU A 49 -3.33 -20.97 -17.21
CA LEU A 49 -3.56 -19.54 -17.46
C LEU A 49 -2.55 -18.96 -18.47
N LYS A 50 -1.71 -19.80 -19.07
CA LYS A 50 -0.75 -19.41 -20.10
C LYS A 50 -1.47 -19.29 -21.44
N LEU A 51 -2.13 -18.15 -21.65
CA LEU A 51 -2.80 -17.85 -22.92
C LEU A 51 -1.78 -17.36 -23.95
N GLY A 52 -1.62 -18.13 -25.03
CA GLY A 52 -0.82 -17.76 -26.19
C GLY A 52 -1.65 -16.99 -27.23
N PHE A 53 -0.97 -16.33 -28.18
CA PHE A 53 -1.63 -15.68 -29.32
C PHE A 53 -2.52 -16.65 -30.11
N GLU A 54 -2.07 -17.91 -30.24
CA GLU A 54 -2.76 -18.99 -30.93
C GLU A 54 -4.08 -19.38 -30.23
N ASP A 55 -4.12 -19.33 -28.90
CA ASP A 55 -5.30 -19.72 -28.10
C ASP A 55 -6.40 -18.63 -28.11
N VAL A 56 -6.04 -17.38 -28.41
CA VAL A 56 -6.97 -16.24 -28.41
C VAL A 56 -7.45 -15.87 -29.82
N ILE A 57 -6.62 -16.05 -30.85
CA ILE A 57 -6.88 -15.52 -32.22
C ILE A 57 -6.76 -16.58 -33.34
N ALA A 58 -6.29 -17.81 -33.11
CA ALA A 58 -6.04 -18.72 -34.23
C ALA A 58 -7.30 -19.18 -34.98
N GLU A 59 -7.29 -18.95 -36.29
CA GLU A 59 -8.08 -19.70 -37.27
C GLU A 59 -7.35 -21.01 -37.63
N PRO A 60 -8.07 -22.08 -38.05
CA PRO A 60 -7.46 -23.36 -38.42
C PRO A 60 -6.52 -23.24 -39.64
N GLU A 61 -5.38 -23.96 -39.62
CA GLU A 61 -4.28 -23.89 -40.59
C GLU A 61 -4.67 -24.11 -42.07
N SER A 62 -5.90 -24.57 -42.36
CA SER A 62 -6.38 -24.86 -43.72
C SER A 62 -6.82 -23.64 -44.54
N ALA A 63 -6.83 -22.42 -43.98
CA ALA A 63 -7.30 -21.20 -44.66
C ALA A 63 -6.26 -20.06 -44.72
N HIS A 64 -4.97 -20.40 -44.75
CA HIS A 64 -3.89 -19.42 -44.68
C HIS A 64 -3.79 -18.52 -45.94
N SER A 65 -4.46 -17.37 -45.92
CA SER A 65 -4.24 -16.28 -46.87
C SER A 65 -3.41 -15.16 -46.21
N PHE A 66 -2.12 -15.10 -46.59
CA PHE A 66 -1.09 -14.08 -46.27
C PHE A 66 -0.29 -14.22 -44.94
N ASP A 67 0.94 -14.76 -45.04
CA ASP A 67 1.96 -14.83 -43.96
C ASP A 67 2.22 -13.47 -43.27
N LYS A 68 2.06 -12.38 -44.02
CA LYS A 68 2.31 -11.01 -43.53
C LYS A 68 1.27 -10.56 -42.51
N VAL A 69 0.03 -11.04 -42.62
CA VAL A 69 -1.05 -10.70 -41.68
C VAL A 69 -0.85 -11.44 -40.36
N TRP A 70 -0.37 -12.69 -40.41
CA TRP A 70 -0.03 -13.47 -39.22
C TRP A 70 1.07 -12.80 -38.37
N ILE A 71 2.18 -12.40 -39.01
CA ILE A 71 3.29 -11.71 -38.32
C ILE A 71 2.84 -10.37 -37.73
N CYS A 72 2.00 -9.62 -38.45
CA CYS A 72 1.51 -8.32 -38.00
C CYS A 72 0.56 -8.48 -36.81
N SER A 73 -0.35 -9.46 -36.85
CA SER A 73 -1.28 -9.75 -35.77
C SER A 73 -0.57 -10.22 -34.52
N HIS A 74 0.47 -11.06 -34.67
CA HIS A 74 1.31 -11.49 -33.54
C HIS A 74 2.01 -10.28 -32.90
N ALA A 75 2.70 -9.46 -33.70
CA ALA A 75 3.38 -8.27 -33.20
C ALA A 75 2.41 -7.26 -32.55
N LEU A 76 1.24 -7.04 -33.17
CA LEU A 76 0.21 -6.15 -32.64
C LEU A 76 -0.36 -6.67 -31.31
N PHE A 77 -0.53 -7.98 -31.17
CA PHE A 77 -0.99 -8.61 -29.93
C PHE A 77 0.00 -8.40 -28.79
N GLU A 78 1.29 -8.63 -29.02
CA GLU A 78 2.34 -8.41 -28.00
C GLU A 78 2.41 -6.95 -27.54
N ILE A 79 2.41 -6.02 -28.51
CA ILE A 79 2.41 -4.58 -28.25
C ILE A 79 1.15 -4.16 -27.52
N SER A 80 -0.02 -4.66 -27.93
CA SER A 80 -1.31 -4.32 -27.32
C SER A 80 -1.36 -4.72 -25.85
N LYS A 81 -0.83 -5.91 -25.51
CA LYS A 81 -0.76 -6.38 -24.12
C LYS A 81 0.12 -5.46 -23.28
N TYR A 82 1.28 -5.05 -23.78
CA TYR A 82 2.14 -4.15 -23.03
C TYR A 82 1.53 -2.75 -22.88
N LEU A 83 0.98 -2.20 -23.97
CA LEU A 83 0.33 -0.89 -23.97
C LEU A 83 -0.91 -0.87 -23.08
N ILE A 84 -1.75 -1.91 -23.10
CA ILE A 84 -2.98 -1.93 -22.29
C ILE A 84 -2.63 -1.87 -20.80
N TYR A 85 -1.62 -2.61 -20.33
CA TYR A 85 -1.20 -2.57 -18.92
C TYR A 85 -0.69 -1.19 -18.52
N LYS A 86 0.17 -0.57 -19.35
CA LYS A 86 0.72 0.76 -19.05
C LYS A 86 -0.33 1.86 -19.14
N VAL A 87 -1.11 1.90 -20.21
CA VAL A 87 -2.17 2.90 -20.41
C VAL A 87 -3.24 2.77 -19.35
N LEU A 88 -3.70 1.56 -19.02
CA LEU A 88 -4.70 1.34 -17.97
C LEU A 88 -4.19 1.79 -16.60
N THR A 89 -2.94 1.49 -16.28
CA THR A 89 -2.33 1.92 -15.02
C THR A 89 -2.25 3.43 -14.93
N VAL A 90 -1.78 4.11 -15.97
CA VAL A 90 -1.67 5.58 -16.00
C VAL A 90 -3.06 6.23 -15.98
N LEU A 91 -3.99 5.71 -16.77
CA LEU A 91 -5.36 6.21 -16.85
C LEU A 91 -6.08 6.08 -15.51
N LEU A 92 -5.82 5.02 -14.73
CA LEU A 92 -6.42 4.85 -13.40
C LEU A 92 -5.66 5.62 -12.32
N ALA A 93 -4.34 5.75 -12.43
CA ALA A 93 -3.50 6.43 -11.45
C ALA A 93 -3.75 7.94 -11.41
N ILE A 94 -3.90 8.59 -12.58
CA ILE A 94 -4.15 10.04 -12.68
C ILE A 94 -5.44 10.48 -11.94
N PRO A 95 -6.63 9.91 -12.21
CA PRO A 95 -7.86 10.30 -11.53
C PRO A 95 -7.83 9.92 -10.05
N LEU A 96 -7.22 8.78 -9.69
CA LEU A 96 -7.08 8.39 -8.30
C LEU A 96 -6.20 9.37 -7.51
N ALA A 97 -5.07 9.79 -8.09
CA ALA A 97 -4.20 10.81 -7.51
C ALA A 97 -4.89 12.16 -7.39
N PHE A 98 -5.69 12.55 -8.39
CA PHE A 98 -6.47 13.79 -8.35
C PHE A 98 -7.51 13.79 -7.22
N VAL A 99 -8.27 12.69 -7.08
CA VAL A 99 -9.24 12.51 -5.99
C VAL A 99 -8.53 12.54 -4.64
N ALA A 100 -7.43 11.79 -4.48
CA ALA A 100 -6.64 11.81 -3.25
C ALA A 100 -6.09 13.20 -2.91
N GLY A 101 -5.66 13.97 -3.92
CA GLY A 101 -5.22 15.35 -3.75
C GLY A 101 -6.32 16.27 -3.22
N ILE A 102 -7.55 16.15 -3.75
CA ILE A 102 -8.72 16.90 -3.26
C ILE A 102 -9.05 16.50 -1.81
N PHE A 103 -9.02 15.21 -1.50
CA PHE A 103 -9.19 14.74 -0.12
C PHE A 103 -8.14 15.32 0.81
N PHE A 104 -6.87 15.32 0.42
CA PHE A 104 -5.80 15.87 1.24
C PHE A 104 -5.95 17.39 1.43
N ALA A 105 -6.35 18.12 0.38
CA ALA A 105 -6.58 19.55 0.45
C ALA A 105 -7.76 19.90 1.39
N THR A 106 -8.87 19.17 1.27
CA THR A 106 -10.04 19.36 2.14
C THR A 106 -9.74 19.00 3.59
N LEU A 107 -9.04 17.89 3.85
CA LEU A 107 -8.58 17.52 5.18
C LEU A 107 -7.62 18.55 5.76
N SER A 108 -6.69 19.09 4.96
CA SER A 108 -5.75 20.13 5.40
C SER A 108 -6.48 21.43 5.76
N CYS A 109 -7.47 21.82 4.95
CA CYS A 109 -8.35 22.96 5.24
C CYS A 109 -9.14 22.72 6.54
N LEU A 110 -9.76 21.55 6.69
CA LEU A 110 -10.50 21.21 7.89
C LEU A 110 -9.60 21.18 9.13
N HIS A 111 -8.38 20.67 8.98
CA HIS A 111 -7.40 20.63 10.05
C HIS A 111 -7.05 22.05 10.54
N ILE A 112 -6.73 22.97 9.63
CA ILE A 112 -6.32 24.33 10.02
C ILE A 112 -7.50 25.13 10.62
N TRP A 113 -8.70 24.97 10.07
CA TRP A 113 -9.87 25.78 10.44
C TRP A 113 -10.69 25.21 11.60
N PHE A 114 -10.73 23.88 11.76
CA PHE A 114 -11.54 23.24 12.80
C PHE A 114 -10.69 22.49 13.81
N VAL A 115 -9.75 21.64 13.38
CA VAL A 115 -8.98 20.79 14.30
C VAL A 115 -8.06 21.64 15.18
N VAL A 116 -7.29 22.56 14.60
CA VAL A 116 -6.38 23.43 15.36
C VAL A 116 -7.12 24.25 16.43
N PRO A 117 -8.18 25.02 16.13
CA PRO A 117 -8.91 25.73 17.17
C PRO A 117 -9.59 24.78 18.15
N PHE A 118 -10.16 23.66 17.70
CA PHE A 118 -10.75 22.66 18.58
C PHE A 118 -9.74 22.11 19.60
N VAL A 119 -8.55 21.72 19.14
CA VAL A 119 -7.47 21.24 20.01
C VAL A 119 -7.05 22.33 21.00
N LYS A 120 -6.91 23.58 20.55
CA LYS A 120 -6.61 24.70 21.46
C LYS A 120 -7.71 24.90 22.50
N THR A 121 -8.97 24.85 22.11
CA THR A 121 -10.12 24.96 23.03
C THR A 121 -10.15 23.80 24.02
N CYS A 122 -9.97 22.56 23.55
CA CYS A 122 -9.86 21.39 24.43
C CYS A 122 -8.74 21.59 25.44
N LEU A 123 -7.53 21.97 25.01
CA LEU A 123 -6.40 22.20 25.91
C LEU A 123 -6.67 23.32 26.92
N MET A 124 -7.48 24.34 26.58
CA MET A 124 -7.90 25.37 27.54
C MET A 124 -8.95 24.86 28.55
N VAL A 125 -9.82 23.93 28.14
CA VAL A 125 -10.87 23.35 29.00
C VAL A 125 -10.33 22.21 29.87
N LEU A 126 -9.28 21.50 29.42
CA LEU A 126 -8.67 20.37 30.13
C LEU A 126 -8.30 20.72 31.59
N PRO A 127 -7.63 21.84 31.92
CA PRO A 127 -7.32 22.21 33.30
C PRO A 127 -8.55 22.40 34.19
N SER A 128 -9.63 22.95 33.63
CA SER A 128 -10.91 23.11 34.35
C SER A 128 -11.53 21.75 34.63
N VAL A 129 -11.57 20.86 33.65
CA VAL A 129 -12.06 19.47 33.82
C VAL A 129 -11.21 18.72 34.83
N GLN A 130 -9.88 18.86 34.78
CA GLN A 130 -8.97 18.26 35.77
C GLN A 130 -9.24 18.78 37.18
N THR A 131 -9.51 20.07 37.34
CA THR A 131 -9.83 20.67 38.64
C THR A 131 -11.14 20.14 39.19
N VAL A 132 -12.19 20.08 38.37
CA VAL A 132 -13.49 19.50 38.74
C VAL A 132 -13.33 18.03 39.08
N TRP A 133 -12.61 17.26 38.25
CA TRP A 133 -12.37 15.84 38.46
C TRP A 133 -11.60 15.57 39.75
N LYS A 134 -10.59 16.40 40.05
CA LYS A 134 -9.83 16.34 41.30
C LYS A 134 -10.74 16.64 42.50
N SER A 135 -11.62 17.64 42.40
CA SER A 135 -12.58 17.97 43.45
C SER A 135 -13.59 16.84 43.69
N VAL A 136 -14.14 16.24 42.64
CA VAL A 136 -15.04 15.09 42.73
C VAL A 136 -14.34 13.89 43.36
N THR A 137 -13.10 13.63 42.94
CA THR A 137 -12.26 12.58 43.52
C THR A 137 -12.00 12.85 44.99
N ASP A 138 -11.66 14.07 45.39
CA ASP A 138 -11.41 14.39 46.80
C ASP A 138 -12.68 14.20 47.65
N VAL A 139 -13.84 14.64 47.18
CA VAL A 139 -15.11 14.51 47.92
C VAL A 139 -15.59 13.07 48.02
N LEU A 140 -15.46 12.26 46.97
CA LEU A 140 -16.00 10.89 46.96
C LEU A 140 -14.98 9.87 47.45
N ILE A 141 -13.75 9.97 46.96
CA ILE A 141 -12.76 8.91 47.09
C ILE A 141 -11.93 9.09 48.37
N ALA A 142 -11.65 10.33 48.81
CA ALA A 142 -10.93 10.56 50.07
C ALA A 142 -11.65 10.02 51.32
N PRO A 143 -12.97 10.23 51.54
CA PRO A 143 -13.64 9.67 52.71
C PRO A 143 -13.74 8.15 52.65
N VAL A 144 -13.89 7.55 51.47
CA VAL A 144 -13.91 6.08 51.30
C VAL A 144 -12.57 5.48 51.71
N TYR A 145 -11.45 6.01 51.19
CA TYR A 145 -10.13 5.52 51.58
C TYR A 145 -9.80 5.80 53.03
N LYS A 146 -10.23 6.93 53.60
CA LYS A 146 -10.05 7.23 55.02
C LYS A 146 -10.80 6.22 55.89
N SER A 147 -12.05 5.90 55.56
CA SER A 147 -12.84 4.89 56.27
C SER A 147 -12.23 3.49 56.15
N MET A 148 -11.79 3.09 54.95
CA MET A 148 -11.09 1.82 54.75
C MET A 148 -9.79 1.74 55.55
N GLY A 149 -9.00 2.82 55.56
CA GLY A 149 -7.77 2.90 56.35
C GLY A 149 -8.00 2.79 57.86
N LEU A 150 -9.10 3.35 58.37
CA LEU A 150 -9.48 3.21 59.79
C LEU A 150 -9.90 1.78 60.12
N ILE A 151 -10.63 1.10 59.24
CA ILE A 151 -11.00 -0.31 59.42
C ILE A 151 -9.76 -1.19 59.46
N PHE A 152 -8.80 -1.00 58.56
CA PHE A 152 -7.55 -1.78 58.56
C PHE A 152 -6.63 -1.45 59.75
N SER A 153 -6.57 -0.20 60.19
CA SER A 153 -5.80 0.21 61.38
C SER A 153 -6.38 -0.35 62.68
N SER A 154 -7.72 -0.45 62.75
CA SER A 154 -8.43 -1.11 63.86
C SER A 154 -8.12 -2.60 63.98
N VAL A 155 -7.60 -3.26 62.92
CA VAL A 155 -7.12 -4.64 62.95
C VAL A 155 -5.62 -4.64 63.28
N SER A 156 -5.25 -4.01 64.40
CA SER A 156 -3.91 -4.15 64.95
C SER A 156 -3.82 -5.47 65.71
N LEU A 157 -3.35 -6.52 65.03
CA LEU A 157 -3.03 -7.81 65.63
C LEU A 157 -1.93 -7.61 66.68
N ARG A 158 -2.28 -7.77 67.97
CA ARG A 158 -1.28 -7.90 69.04
C ARG A 158 -0.61 -9.26 68.86
N LEU A 159 0.51 -9.28 68.14
CA LEU A 159 1.38 -10.44 68.10
C LEU A 159 1.97 -10.61 69.51
N GLY A 160 1.51 -11.63 70.23
CA GLY A 160 2.04 -11.99 71.54
C GLY A 160 3.52 -12.30 71.40
N SER A 161 4.36 -11.54 72.10
CA SER A 161 5.76 -11.90 72.30
C SER A 161 5.79 -13.02 73.33
N GLU A 162 6.18 -14.21 72.88
CA GLU A 162 6.78 -15.23 73.73
C GLU A 162 8.27 -14.91 73.92
#